data_AF-A0A2P2KYK7-F1
#
_entry.id   AF-A0A2P2KYK7-F1
#
_cell.length_a   1.000
_cell.length_b   1.000
_cell.length_c   1.000
_cell.angle_alpha   90.00
_cell.angle_beta   90.00
_cell.angle_gamma   90.00
#
_symmetry.space_group_name_H-M   'P 1'
#
loop_
_entity.id
_entity.type
_entity.pdbx_description
1 polymer ?
#
loop_
_entity_poly.entity_id
_entity_poly.type
_entity_poly.pdbx_seq_one_letter_code
_entity_poly.pdbx_strand_id
1 'polypeptide(L)'
;MVKINIKKSCLVRPVQDTPNERLWVSKLDLQFTKRGYIPTVYFYRHNGSSNFFEAEALKEALTKVLVIYYPVAGRLAVDENGRIEINCNNEGVLFVEADTDSVLDDLGHDFTPGEQVMKLVPTLALNYSSDTDLSTYPLLLLQVRTIFTEKPKLTFWESYLLASV
;
A
#
# COMPACT_ATOMS: atom_id res chain seq x y z
N MET A 1 -15.10 18.44 2.09
CA MET A 1 -14.56 17.35 2.94
C MET A 1 -14.28 16.18 2.03
N VAL A 2 -13.03 15.73 1.90
CA VAL A 2 -12.65 14.63 1.00
C VAL A 2 -13.35 13.36 1.45
N LYS A 3 -14.26 12.83 0.62
CA LYS A 3 -14.97 11.57 0.88
C LYS A 3 -14.37 10.47 0.04
N ILE A 4 -13.98 9.38 0.69
CA ILE A 4 -13.38 8.21 0.06
C ILE A 4 -14.39 7.08 0.08
N ASN A 5 -14.68 6.52 -1.09
CA ASN A 5 -15.58 5.39 -1.26
C ASN A 5 -14.76 4.18 -1.70
N ILE A 6 -14.52 3.23 -0.78
CA ILE A 6 -13.86 1.96 -1.13
C ILE A 6 -14.80 1.15 -2.02
N LYS A 7 -14.32 0.74 -3.19
CA LYS A 7 -15.08 -0.09 -4.15
C LYS A 7 -14.79 -1.57 -3.95
N LYS A 8 -13.50 -1.90 -3.86
CA LYS A 8 -13.02 -3.28 -3.76
C LYS A 8 -11.72 -3.31 -2.99
N SER A 9 -11.49 -4.38 -2.24
CA SER A 9 -10.20 -4.69 -1.66
C SER A 9 -9.90 -6.18 -1.83
N CYS A 10 -8.63 -6.51 -2.03
CA CYS A 10 -8.19 -7.90 -2.14
C CYS A 10 -6.72 -8.04 -1.76
N LEU A 11 -6.34 -9.25 -1.33
CA LEU A 11 -4.94 -9.61 -1.17
C LEU A 11 -4.37 -10.10 -2.50
N VAL A 12 -3.37 -9.41 -3.03
CA VAL A 12 -2.64 -9.81 -4.23
C VAL A 12 -1.42 -10.63 -3.81
N ARG A 13 -1.35 -11.87 -4.29
CA ARG A 13 -0.29 -12.83 -3.97
C ARG A 13 0.70 -12.95 -5.13
N PRO A 14 1.91 -13.47 -4.89
CA PRO A 14 2.82 -13.85 -5.97
C PRO A 14 2.16 -14.84 -6.95
N VAL A 15 2.49 -14.75 -8.24
CA VAL A 15 1.90 -15.62 -9.29
C VAL A 15 2.50 -17.03 -9.28
N GLN A 16 3.65 -17.20 -8.63
CA GLN A 16 4.39 -18.44 -8.48
C GLN A 16 4.72 -18.65 -7.01
N ASP A 17 5.03 -19.89 -6.65
CA ASP A 17 5.59 -20.18 -5.34
C ASP A 17 6.92 -19.44 -5.15
N THR A 18 7.13 -18.97 -3.92
CA THR A 18 8.33 -18.25 -3.50
C THR A 18 8.90 -18.91 -2.25
N PRO A 19 10.16 -18.63 -1.88
CA PRO A 19 10.74 -19.17 -0.66
C PRO A 19 9.87 -18.90 0.57
N ASN A 20 9.48 -19.97 1.26
CA ASN A 20 8.80 -19.89 2.55
C ASN A 20 9.87 -19.94 3.66
N GLU A 21 10.30 -18.75 4.07
CA GLU A 21 11.37 -18.59 5.05
C GLU A 21 11.12 -17.38 5.95
N ARG A 22 11.95 -17.27 6.99
CA ARG A 22 11.94 -16.11 7.88
C ARG A 22 13.20 -15.28 7.66
N LEU A 23 13.00 -14.00 7.37
CA LEU A 23 14.09 -13.07 7.11
C LEU A 23 14.28 -12.14 8.29
N TRP A 24 15.52 -12.02 8.74
CA TRP A 24 15.86 -11.10 9.80
C TRP A 24 15.82 -9.66 9.34
N VAL A 25 15.10 -8.84 10.09
CA VAL A 25 15.10 -7.39 9.89
C VAL A 25 16.43 -6.82 10.40
N SER A 26 17.04 -5.92 9.62
CA SER A 26 18.28 -5.26 10.01
C SER A 26 18.01 -4.27 11.15
N LYS A 27 19.05 -3.91 11.92
CA LYS A 27 18.90 -2.90 12.99
C LYS A 27 18.44 -1.53 12.47
N LEU A 28 18.77 -1.21 11.22
CA LEU A 28 18.35 0.03 10.57
C LEU A 28 16.84 -0.02 10.26
N ASP A 29 16.37 -1.13 9.69
CA ASP A 29 14.96 -1.30 9.35
C ASP A 29 14.07 -1.37 10.60
N LEU A 30 14.57 -1.93 11.71
CA LEU A 30 13.89 -1.89 13.02
C LEU A 30 13.58 -0.47 13.51
N GLN A 31 14.37 0.52 13.10
CA GLN A 31 14.09 1.92 13.43
C GLN A 31 12.88 2.45 12.64
N PHE A 32 12.68 1.96 11.42
CA PHE A 32 11.57 2.34 10.55
C PHE A 32 10.28 1.56 10.87
N THR A 33 10.36 0.27 11.20
CA THR A 33 9.17 -0.52 11.57
C THR A 33 8.43 0.04 12.78
N LYS A 34 9.18 0.66 13.72
CA LYS A 34 8.60 1.36 14.88
C LYS A 34 7.79 2.61 14.51
N ARG A 35 7.99 3.16 13.31
CA ARG A 35 7.30 4.37 12.84
C ARG A 35 5.98 4.06 12.13
N GLY A 36 5.62 2.78 11.97
CA GLY A 36 4.44 2.37 11.23
C GLY A 36 4.62 2.50 9.73
N TYR A 37 3.51 2.53 8.99
CA TYR A 37 3.54 2.64 7.53
C TYR A 37 4.12 4.00 7.11
N ILE A 38 5.00 3.98 6.11
CA ILE A 38 5.50 5.19 5.46
C ILE A 38 4.57 5.51 4.27
N PRO A 39 3.72 6.56 4.36
CA PRO A 39 2.79 6.89 3.29
C PRO A 39 3.51 7.56 2.12
N THR A 40 3.29 7.07 0.91
CA THR A 40 3.75 7.72 -0.33
C THR A 40 2.60 7.81 -1.32
N VAL A 41 2.38 8.99 -1.90
CA VAL A 41 1.30 9.27 -2.85
C VAL A 41 1.89 9.75 -4.17
N TYR A 42 1.46 9.13 -5.28
CA TYR A 42 1.86 9.48 -6.63
C TYR A 42 0.67 9.93 -7.46
N PHE A 43 0.87 11.02 -8.20
CA PHE A 43 -0.16 11.66 -9.00
C PHE A 43 0.08 11.44 -10.50
N TYR A 44 -0.88 10.83 -11.20
CA TYR A 44 -0.79 10.59 -12.64
C TYR A 44 -1.93 11.26 -13.39
N ARG A 45 -1.57 12.00 -14.44
CA ARG A 45 -2.53 12.64 -15.34
C ARG A 45 -3.10 11.63 -16.33
N HIS A 46 -4.42 11.58 -16.48
CA HIS A 46 -5.08 10.73 -17.47
C HIS A 46 -4.60 11.02 -18.88
N ASN A 47 -4.17 9.95 -19.58
CA ASN A 47 -3.58 10.04 -20.92
C ASN A 47 -4.62 9.97 -22.06
N GLY A 48 -5.91 9.87 -21.73
CA GLY A 48 -7.01 9.79 -22.68
C GLY A 48 -7.37 8.36 -23.11
N SER A 49 -6.58 7.37 -22.70
CA SER A 49 -6.86 5.97 -23.00
C SER A 49 -7.96 5.40 -22.13
N SER A 50 -8.77 4.47 -22.67
CA SER A 50 -9.82 3.77 -21.93
C SER A 50 -9.28 2.81 -20.87
N ASN A 51 -8.02 2.37 -21.01
CA ASN A 51 -7.34 1.49 -20.06
C ASN A 51 -6.41 2.24 -19.10
N PHE A 52 -6.52 3.58 -19.01
CA PHE A 52 -5.69 4.36 -18.10
C PHE A 52 -5.93 3.91 -16.65
N PHE A 53 -4.89 3.35 -16.03
CA PHE A 53 -4.94 2.77 -14.67
C PHE A 53 -5.99 1.67 -14.48
N GLU A 54 -6.04 0.73 -15.41
CA GLU A 54 -6.82 -0.48 -15.23
C GLU A 54 -6.32 -1.29 -14.02
N ALA A 55 -7.16 -1.42 -12.99
CA ALA A 55 -6.78 -2.06 -11.72
C ALA A 55 -6.34 -3.52 -11.89
N GLU A 56 -6.97 -4.26 -12.80
CA GLU A 56 -6.61 -5.65 -13.07
C GLU A 56 -5.22 -5.77 -13.72
N ALA A 57 -4.85 -4.87 -14.63
CA ALA A 57 -3.50 -4.82 -15.19
C ALA A 57 -2.44 -4.52 -14.11
N LEU A 58 -2.76 -3.65 -13.16
CA LEU A 58 -1.88 -3.32 -12.03
C LEU A 58 -1.72 -4.51 -11.07
N LYS A 59 -2.80 -5.24 -10.77
CA LYS A 59 -2.74 -6.47 -9.98
C LYS A 59 -1.94 -7.57 -10.68
N GLU A 60 -2.09 -7.70 -12.00
CA GLU A 60 -1.33 -8.66 -12.80
C GLU A 60 0.17 -8.33 -12.82
N ALA A 61 0.53 -7.06 -12.93
CA ALA A 61 1.91 -6.63 -12.79
C ALA A 61 2.45 -6.91 -11.38
N LEU A 62 1.65 -6.60 -10.36
CA LEU A 62 2.01 -6.78 -8.96
C LEU A 62 2.27 -8.26 -8.61
N THR A 63 1.40 -9.18 -9.04
CA THR A 63 1.61 -10.62 -8.78
C THR A 63 2.91 -11.15 -9.39
N LYS A 64 3.37 -10.59 -10.52
CA LYS A 64 4.67 -10.93 -11.13
C LYS A 64 5.85 -10.34 -10.35
N VAL A 65 5.76 -9.07 -9.94
CA VAL A 65 6.81 -8.40 -9.14
C VAL A 65 6.99 -9.08 -7.78
N LEU A 66 5.91 -9.53 -7.16
CA LEU A 66 5.94 -10.23 -5.87
C LEU A 66 6.66 -11.59 -5.91
N VAL A 67 6.97 -12.15 -7.08
CA VAL A 67 7.85 -13.33 -7.16
C VAL A 67 9.29 -12.94 -6.83
N ILE A 68 9.73 -11.79 -7.34
CA ILE A 68 11.10 -11.28 -7.13
C ILE A 68 11.23 -10.61 -5.76
N TYR A 69 10.19 -9.87 -5.34
CA TYR A 69 10.11 -9.16 -4.06
C TYR A 69 9.18 -9.88 -3.07
N TYR A 70 9.30 -11.20 -2.97
CA TYR A 70 8.44 -12.05 -2.15
C TYR A 70 8.36 -11.69 -0.67
N PRO A 71 9.38 -11.11 0.01
CA PRO A 71 9.25 -10.76 1.41
C PRO A 71 8.12 -9.75 1.66
N VAL A 72 7.84 -8.88 0.69
CA VAL A 72 6.80 -7.85 0.76
C VAL A 72 5.38 -8.46 0.83
N ALA A 73 5.20 -9.68 0.31
CA ALA A 73 3.94 -10.43 0.41
C ALA A 73 3.78 -11.17 1.75
N GLY A 74 4.76 -11.07 2.65
CA GLY A 74 4.75 -11.70 3.97
C GLY A 74 4.08 -10.87 5.06
N ARG A 75 4.42 -11.21 6.31
CA ARG A 75 3.98 -10.52 7.53
C ARG A 75 5.14 -10.27 8.47
N LEU A 76 5.03 -9.26 9.32
CA LEU A 76 5.93 -9.15 10.47
C LEU A 76 5.60 -10.28 11.46
N ALA A 77 6.64 -10.85 12.03
CA ALA A 77 6.55 -11.83 13.11
C ALA A 77 7.62 -11.54 14.16
N VAL A 78 7.51 -12.22 15.29
CA VAL A 78 8.49 -12.16 16.38
C VAL A 78 9.01 -13.57 16.63
N ASP A 79 10.33 -13.71 16.69
CA ASP A 79 10.97 -14.99 17.01
C ASP A 79 10.92 -15.30 18.52
N GLU A 80 11.43 -16.47 18.91
CA GLU A 80 11.46 -16.92 20.31
C GLU A 80 12.29 -16.00 21.23
N ASN A 81 13.20 -15.19 20.67
CA ASN A 81 14.05 -14.25 21.40
C ASN A 81 13.47 -12.83 21.44
N GLY A 82 12.25 -12.62 20.92
CA GLY A 82 11.61 -11.31 20.87
C GLY A 82 12.10 -10.42 19.72
N ARG A 83 12.81 -10.97 18.74
CA ARG A 83 13.31 -10.22 17.57
C ARG A 83 12.26 -10.18 16.47
N ILE A 84 12.06 -9.00 15.88
CA ILE A 84 11.20 -8.83 14.71
C ILE A 84 11.86 -9.43 13.46
N GLU A 85 11.08 -10.21 12.73
CA GLU A 85 11.45 -10.85 11.47
C GLU A 85 10.31 -10.72 10.46
N ILE A 86 10.62 -10.99 9.19
CA ILE A 86 9.62 -11.09 8.12
C ILE A 86 9.34 -12.58 7.91
N ASN A 87 8.10 -12.99 8.16
CA ASN A 87 7.59 -14.30 7.79
C ASN A 87 7.13 -14.27 6.32
N CYS A 88 7.91 -14.87 5.42
CA CYS A 88 7.62 -14.91 3.98
C CYS A 88 6.57 -16.00 3.68
N ASN A 89 5.34 -15.77 4.13
CA ASN A 89 4.23 -16.74 4.09
C ASN A 89 3.28 -16.59 2.89
N ASN A 90 3.60 -15.70 1.94
CA ASN A 90 2.81 -15.45 0.73
C ASN A 90 1.34 -15.09 0.96
N GLU A 91 1.00 -14.51 2.11
CA GLU A 91 -0.36 -14.05 2.35
C GLU A 91 -0.79 -12.92 1.40
N GLY A 92 0.17 -12.21 0.82
CA GLY A 92 -0.05 -11.19 -0.20
C GLY A 92 -0.11 -9.78 0.38
N VAL A 93 -0.16 -8.82 -0.54
CA VAL A 93 -0.24 -7.39 -0.25
C VAL A 93 -1.69 -6.91 -0.36
N LEU A 94 -2.09 -5.94 0.45
CA LEU A 94 -3.44 -5.41 0.38
C LEU A 94 -3.56 -4.41 -0.76
N PHE A 95 -4.40 -4.71 -1.74
CA PHE A 95 -4.73 -3.83 -2.85
C PHE A 95 -6.15 -3.29 -2.68
N VAL A 96 -6.30 -1.97 -2.69
CA VAL A 96 -7.57 -1.27 -2.49
C VAL A 96 -7.89 -0.42 -3.72
N GLU A 97 -9.08 -0.63 -4.27
CA GLU A 97 -9.67 0.24 -5.28
C GLU A 97 -10.69 1.14 -4.60
N ALA A 98 -10.56 2.44 -4.81
CA ALA A 98 -11.46 3.42 -4.23
C ALA A 98 -11.71 4.56 -5.20
N ASP A 99 -12.82 5.28 -5.00
CA ASP A 99 -13.13 6.49 -5.76
C ASP A 99 -13.35 7.67 -4.80
N THR A 100 -13.22 8.87 -5.34
CA THR A 100 -13.57 10.10 -4.64
C THR A 100 -14.20 11.10 -5.60
N ASP A 101 -15.17 11.86 -5.09
CA ASP A 101 -15.82 12.96 -5.79
C ASP A 101 -15.06 14.30 -5.58
N SER A 102 -13.94 14.26 -4.88
CA SER A 102 -13.10 15.44 -4.57
C SER A 102 -12.27 15.83 -5.79
N VAL A 103 -12.09 17.13 -6.03
CA VAL A 103 -11.24 17.62 -7.12
C VAL A 103 -9.79 17.67 -6.65
N LEU A 104 -8.82 17.59 -7.55
CA LEU A 104 -7.39 17.67 -7.18
C LEU A 104 -7.05 18.94 -6.40
N ASP A 105 -7.71 20.06 -6.71
CA ASP A 105 -7.56 21.33 -6.00
C ASP A 105 -7.95 21.21 -4.51
N ASP A 106 -8.87 20.31 -4.16
CA ASP A 106 -9.25 20.03 -2.77
C ASP A 106 -8.11 19.33 -1.99
N LEU A 107 -7.15 18.71 -2.69
CA LEU A 107 -5.99 18.02 -2.10
C LEU A 107 -4.79 18.96 -1.90
N GLY A 108 -4.94 20.23 -2.28
CA GLY A 108 -3.90 21.27 -2.20
C GLY A 108 -3.12 21.39 -3.50
N HIS A 109 -2.90 22.64 -3.95
CA HIS A 109 -2.23 22.94 -5.22
C HIS A 109 -0.75 22.51 -5.27
N ASP A 110 -0.11 22.31 -4.11
CA ASP A 110 1.35 22.18 -4.01
C ASP A 110 1.84 20.78 -3.59
N PHE A 111 0.96 19.77 -3.53
CA PHE A 111 1.28 18.40 -3.08
C PHE A 111 2.06 18.32 -1.75
N THR A 112 1.99 19.38 -0.95
CA THR A 112 2.71 19.48 0.30
C THR A 112 2.07 18.50 1.29
N PRO A 113 2.87 17.73 2.06
CA PRO A 113 2.33 16.81 3.07
C PRO A 113 1.48 17.60 4.07
N GLY A 114 0.16 17.53 3.90
CA GLY A 114 -0.82 18.24 4.71
C GLY A 114 -1.92 17.30 5.18
N GLU A 115 -2.76 17.77 6.07
CA GLU A 115 -3.89 17.00 6.64
C GLU A 115 -4.82 16.41 5.56
N GLN A 116 -4.89 17.05 4.40
CA GLN A 116 -5.69 16.63 3.24
C GLN A 116 -5.12 15.36 2.57
N VAL A 117 -3.79 15.26 2.42
CA VAL A 117 -3.12 14.09 1.81
C VAL A 117 -3.15 12.90 2.77
N MET A 118 -3.04 13.15 4.09
CA MET A 118 -3.16 12.10 5.10
C MET A 118 -4.56 11.43 5.11
N LYS A 119 -5.60 12.14 4.66
CA LYS A 119 -6.95 11.55 4.51
C LYS A 119 -7.00 10.52 3.39
N LEU A 120 -6.06 10.56 2.44
CA LEU A 120 -5.98 9.57 1.39
C LEU A 120 -5.45 8.22 1.91
N VAL A 121 -4.73 8.22 3.03
CA VAL A 121 -4.16 7.03 3.66
C VAL A 121 -5.26 6.08 4.16
N PRO A 122 -5.24 4.80 3.74
CA PRO A 122 -6.22 3.82 4.21
C PRO A 122 -6.20 3.68 5.72
N THR A 123 -7.38 3.62 6.33
CA THR A 123 -7.54 3.57 7.79
C THR A 123 -6.78 2.42 8.43
N LEU A 124 -6.59 1.30 7.71
CA LEU A 124 -5.78 0.17 8.18
C LEU A 124 -4.32 0.57 8.47
N ALA A 125 -3.76 1.48 7.66
CA ALA A 125 -2.40 2.00 7.88
C ALA A 125 -2.34 3.00 9.05
N LEU A 126 -3.46 3.66 9.38
CA LEU A 126 -3.57 4.61 10.49
C LEU A 126 -3.83 3.94 11.85
N ASN A 127 -4.41 2.74 11.85
CA ASN A 127 -4.75 1.98 13.05
C ASN A 127 -3.65 1.02 13.52
N TYR A 128 -2.43 1.15 12.98
CA TYR A 128 -1.28 0.40 13.47
C TYR A 128 -1.05 0.74 14.96
N SER A 129 -1.33 -0.23 15.83
CA SER A 129 -1.11 -0.12 17.27
C SER A 129 -0.06 -1.14 17.70
N SER A 130 0.84 -0.73 18.59
CA SER A 130 1.86 -1.61 19.18
C SER A 130 1.28 -2.81 19.94
N ASP A 131 0.01 -2.77 20.31
CA ASP A 131 -0.67 -3.82 21.08
C ASP A 131 -1.38 -4.87 20.19
N THR A 132 -1.41 -4.68 18.87
CA THR A 132 -2.05 -5.63 17.95
C THR A 132 -1.02 -6.60 17.39
N ASP A 133 -1.43 -7.85 17.12
CA ASP A 133 -0.54 -8.85 16.52
C ASP A 133 -0.01 -8.35 15.16
N LEU A 134 1.32 -8.23 15.08
CA LEU A 134 2.06 -7.78 13.89
C LEU A 134 1.78 -8.66 12.67
N SER A 135 1.39 -9.93 12.88
CA SER A 135 1.04 -10.85 11.81
C SER A 135 -0.23 -10.44 11.05
N THR A 136 -1.05 -9.57 11.66
CA THR A 136 -2.32 -9.09 11.09
C THR A 136 -2.09 -8.11 9.93
N TYR A 137 -0.96 -7.39 9.93
CA TYR A 137 -0.75 -6.25 9.03
C TYR A 137 0.10 -6.64 7.80
N PRO A 138 -0.41 -6.44 6.57
CA PRO A 138 0.38 -6.62 5.36
C PRO A 138 1.54 -5.63 5.30
N LEU A 139 2.73 -6.09 4.89
CA LEU A 139 3.91 -5.22 4.81
C LEU A 139 3.78 -4.09 3.78
N LEU A 140 2.93 -4.31 2.77
CA LEU A 140 2.59 -3.33 1.75
C LEU A 140 1.07 -3.21 1.61
N LEU A 141 0.61 -1.97 1.65
CA LEU A 141 -0.73 -1.59 1.22
C LEU A 141 -0.59 -0.73 -0.04
N LEU A 142 -1.37 -1.06 -1.06
CA LEU A 142 -1.51 -0.30 -2.29
C LEU A 142 -2.93 0.19 -2.44
N GLN A 143 -3.10 1.45 -2.77
CA GLN A 143 -4.40 2.01 -3.08
C GLN A 143 -4.38 2.75 -4.41
N VAL A 144 -5.34 2.42 -5.26
CA VAL A 144 -5.57 3.12 -6.54
C VAL A 144 -6.88 3.89 -6.44
N ARG A 145 -6.83 5.17 -6.83
CA ARG A 145 -7.99 6.06 -6.80
C ARG A 145 -8.29 6.68 -8.14
N THR A 146 -9.52 6.55 -8.64
CA THR A 146 -9.99 7.36 -9.77
C THR A 146 -10.64 8.63 -9.23
N ILE A 147 -10.12 9.79 -9.62
CA ILE A 147 -10.78 11.07 -9.39
C ILE A 147 -11.68 11.39 -10.57
N PHE A 148 -12.95 11.62 -10.28
CA PHE A 148 -13.90 12.21 -11.22
C PHE A 148 -13.77 13.73 -11.17
N THR A 149 -13.07 14.30 -12.14
CA THR A 149 -13.07 15.75 -12.37
C THR A 149 -13.98 16.09 -13.55
N GLU A 150 -14.53 17.30 -13.59
CA GLU A 150 -15.27 17.81 -14.76
C GLU A 150 -14.36 17.96 -16.01
N LYS A 151 -13.02 17.94 -15.85
CA LYS A 151 -11.98 17.86 -16.90
C LYS A 151 -10.63 17.32 -16.36
N PRO A 152 -9.76 16.73 -17.21
CA PRO A 152 -9.63 15.28 -17.35
C PRO A 152 -9.35 14.55 -16.03
N LYS A 153 -9.81 13.30 -15.93
CA LYS A 153 -9.65 12.41 -14.77
C LYS A 153 -8.20 12.38 -14.29
N LEU A 154 -7.98 12.26 -12.99
CA LEU A 154 -6.65 11.99 -12.42
C LEU A 154 -6.71 10.66 -11.70
N THR A 155 -5.65 9.87 -11.81
CA THR A 155 -5.55 8.60 -11.09
C THR A 155 -4.31 8.60 -10.22
N PHE A 156 -4.45 8.14 -8.98
CA PHE A 156 -3.36 8.11 -8.02
C PHE A 156 -2.96 6.69 -7.67
N TRP A 157 -1.68 6.55 -7.34
CA TRP A 157 -1.09 5.34 -6.78
C TRP A 157 -0.52 5.68 -5.42
N GLU A 158 -0.86 4.92 -4.40
CA GLU A 158 -0.29 5.08 -3.08
C GLU A 158 0.39 3.79 -2.64
N SER A 159 1.58 3.92 -2.07
CA SER A 159 2.32 2.82 -1.49
C SER A 159 2.61 3.10 -0.03
N TYR A 160 2.28 2.15 0.82
CA TYR A 160 2.52 2.17 2.25
C TYR A 160 3.45 1.04 2.60
N LEU A 161 4.72 1.33 2.83
CA LEU A 161 5.73 0.33 3.16
C LEU A 161 5.98 0.33 4.67
N LEU A 162 5.86 -0.83 5.32
CA LEU A 162 6.17 -1.00 6.77
C LEU A 162 7.65 -1.22 7.06
N ALA A 163 8.42 -1.65 6.07
CA ALA A 163 9.86 -1.89 6.18
C ALA A 163 10.52 -1.68 4.82
N SER A 164 11.55 -0.84 4.75
CA SER A 164 12.51 -0.87 3.64
C SER A 164 13.13 -2.27 3.59
N VAL A 165 13.09 -2.91 2.43
CA VAL A 165 13.79 -4.18 2.16
C VAL A 165 15.08 -3.87 1.43
#